data_AF-A0A143HYF1-F1
#
_entry.id   AF-A0A143HYF1-F1
#
_cell.length_a   1.000
_cell.length_b   1.000
_cell.length_c   1.000
_cell.angle_alpha   90.00
_cell.angle_beta   90.00
_cell.angle_gamma   90.00
#
_symmetry.space_group_name_H-M   'P 1'
#
loop_
_entity.id
_entity.type
_entity.pdbx_description
1 polymer ?
#
loop_
_entity_poly.entity_id
_entity_poly.type
_entity_poly.pdbx_seq_one_letter_code
_entity_poly.pdbx_strand_id
1 'polypeptide(L)'
;MTGFILSIILTVIPFWMVMSGSASKPVILGAILVTAVIQILVHLVCFLHMNTKSDEGWNMTAFIFTVIIIAILVVGSIWIMWNLNYNMMVH
;
A
#
# COMPACT_ATOMS: atom_id res chain seq x y z
N MET A 1 22.20 -4.95 2.26
CA MET A 1 22.00 -5.56 0.93
C MET A 1 20.74 -6.41 0.84
N THR A 2 20.35 -7.13 1.90
CA THR A 2 19.14 -7.97 1.94
C THR A 2 17.85 -7.22 1.57
N GLY A 3 17.59 -6.04 2.16
CA GLY A 3 16.40 -5.23 1.85
C GLY A 3 16.35 -4.72 0.40
N PHE A 4 17.50 -4.45 -0.21
CA PHE A 4 17.60 -4.05 -1.61
C PHE A 4 17.21 -5.19 -2.56
N ILE A 5 17.75 -6.40 -2.30
CA ILE A 5 17.41 -7.59 -3.09
C ILE A 5 15.91 -7.92 -2.93
N LEU A 6 15.38 -7.85 -1.71
CA LEU A 6 13.97 -8.13 -1.44
C LEU A 6 13.05 -7.13 -2.15
N SER A 7 13.42 -5.85 -2.17
CA SER A 7 12.70 -4.79 -2.88
C SER A 7 12.67 -5.03 -4.40
N ILE A 8 13.78 -5.47 -4.99
CA ILE A 8 13.84 -5.81 -6.42
C ILE A 8 12.92 -6.99 -6.72
N ILE A 9 13.01 -8.07 -5.95
CA ILE A 9 12.17 -9.27 -6.15
C ILE A 9 10.69 -8.91 -6.06
N LEU A 10 10.29 -8.16 -5.03
CA LEU A 10 8.90 -7.73 -4.86
C LEU A 10 8.40 -6.80 -5.97
N THR A 11 9.29 -6.13 -6.71
CA THR A 11 8.90 -5.29 -7.84
C THR A 11 8.80 -6.11 -9.13
N VAL A 12 9.73 -7.03 -9.35
CA VAL A 12 9.77 -7.84 -10.58
C VAL A 12 8.57 -8.79 -10.66
N ILE A 13 8.15 -9.39 -9.54
CA ILE A 13 7.00 -10.31 -9.48
C ILE A 13 5.70 -9.68 -10.03
N PRO A 14 5.19 -8.55 -9.50
CA PRO A 14 3.94 -7.96 -9.97
C PRO A 14 4.06 -7.44 -11.41
N PHE A 15 5.21 -6.87 -11.80
CA PHE A 15 5.44 -6.45 -13.19
C PHE A 15 5.37 -7.62 -14.17
N TRP A 16 6.06 -8.72 -13.85
CA TRP A 16 6.04 -9.91 -14.68
C TRP A 16 4.64 -10.54 -14.75
N MET A 17 3.91 -10.55 -13.63
CA MET A 17 2.54 -11.08 -13.57
C MET A 17 1.56 -10.28 -14.44
N VAL A 18 1.70 -8.95 -14.50
CA VAL A 18 0.89 -8.08 -15.37
C VAL A 18 1.27 -8.25 -16.84
N MET A 19 2.57 -8.28 -17.16
CA MET A 19 3.05 -8.37 -18.56
C MET A 19 2.76 -9.74 -19.20
N SER A 20 2.88 -10.82 -18.44
CA SER A 20 2.60 -12.18 -18.93
C SER A 20 1.10 -12.48 -19.00
N GLY A 21 0.25 -11.70 -18.33
CA GLY A 21 -1.17 -12.00 -18.22
C GLY A 21 -1.44 -13.35 -17.55
N SER A 22 -0.53 -13.82 -16.68
CA SER A 22 -0.50 -15.20 -16.18
C SER A 22 -1.72 -15.62 -15.34
N ALA A 23 -2.59 -14.70 -14.95
CA ALA A 23 -3.74 -14.97 -14.09
C ALA A 23 -4.95 -14.08 -14.42
N SER A 24 -6.09 -14.38 -13.79
CA SER A 24 -7.29 -13.55 -13.93
C SER A 24 -7.07 -12.14 -13.34
N LYS A 25 -7.75 -11.14 -13.91
CA LYS A 25 -7.70 -9.74 -13.45
C LYS A 25 -7.80 -9.57 -11.92
N PRO A 26 -8.74 -10.21 -11.20
CA PRO A 26 -8.82 -10.06 -9.75
C PRO A 26 -7.61 -10.65 -9.01
N VAL A 27 -7.04 -11.74 -9.52
CA VAL A 27 -5.86 -12.37 -8.92
C VAL A 27 -4.62 -11.50 -9.11
N ILE A 28 -4.44 -10.94 -10.31
CA ILE A 28 -3.35 -9.99 -10.59
C ILE A 28 -3.46 -8.76 -9.68
N LEU A 29 -4.67 -8.20 -9.56
CA LEU A 29 -4.91 -7.01 -8.74
C LEU A 29 -4.63 -7.29 -7.25
N GLY A 30 -5.07 -8.44 -6.74
CA GLY A 30 -4.74 -8.89 -5.39
C GLY A 30 -3.24 -9.05 -5.16
N ALA A 31 -2.52 -9.69 -6.10
CA ALA A 31 -1.08 -9.87 -6.01
C ALA A 31 -0.31 -8.53 -5.99
N ILE A 32 -0.72 -7.56 -6.82
CA ILE A 32 -0.13 -6.21 -6.84
C ILE A 32 -0.36 -5.51 -5.50
N LEU A 33 -1.58 -5.55 -4.95
CA LEU A 33 -1.88 -4.93 -3.66
C LEU A 33 -1.05 -5.52 -2.52
N VAL A 34 -0.95 -6.85 -2.45
CA VAL A 34 -0.17 -7.54 -1.42
C VAL A 34 1.31 -7.20 -1.53
N THR A 35 1.88 -7.30 -2.74
CA THR A 35 3.29 -6.97 -2.97
C THR A 35 3.58 -5.50 -2.67
N ALA A 36 2.68 -4.57 -2.99
CA ALA A 36 2.82 -3.16 -2.65
C ALA A 36 2.84 -2.91 -1.13
N VAL A 37 1.95 -3.54 -0.36
CA VAL A 37 1.94 -3.41 1.11
C VAL A 37 3.23 -3.96 1.72
N ILE A 38 3.68 -5.14 1.29
CA ILE A 38 4.94 -5.71 1.79
C ILE A 38 6.12 -4.82 1.40
N GLN A 39 6.10 -4.20 0.21
CA GLN A 39 7.16 -3.31 -0.26
C GLN A 39 7.30 -2.06 0.61
N ILE A 40 6.18 -1.50 1.07
CA ILE A 40 6.17 -0.39 2.04
C ILE A 40 6.83 -0.84 3.33
N LEU A 41 6.48 -2.02 3.86
CA LEU A 41 7.08 -2.55 5.09
C LEU A 41 8.59 -2.78 4.95
N VAL A 42 9.06 -3.32 3.82
CA VAL A 42 10.50 -3.50 3.55
C VAL A 42 11.23 -2.16 3.55
N HIS A 43 10.64 -1.10 2.97
CA HIS A 43 11.23 0.24 3.02
C HIS A 43 11.29 0.81 4.44
N LEU A 44 10.21 0.68 5.21
CA LEU A 44 10.16 1.17 6.58
C LEU A 44 11.19 0.48 7.50
N VAL A 45 11.37 -0.83 7.34
CA VAL A 45 12.28 -1.62 8.19
C VAL A 45 13.73 -1.57 7.69
N CYS A 46 13.98 -1.87 6.42
CA CYS A 46 15.34 -2.06 5.91
C CYS A 46 16.03 -0.76 5.46
N PHE A 47 15.29 0.27 5.06
CA PHE A 47 15.86 1.52 4.56
C PHE A 47 15.70 2.64 5.58
N LEU A 48 14.48 2.87 6.05
CA LEU A 48 14.19 3.91 7.04
C LEU A 48 14.67 3.54 8.45
N HIS A 49 15.07 2.28 8.66
CA HIS A 49 15.47 1.72 9.96
C HIS A 49 14.58 2.25 11.09
N MET A 50 13.26 2.21 10.86
CA MET A 50 12.29 2.72 11.82
C MET A 50 12.43 1.93 13.12
N ASN A 51 13.09 2.55 14.10
CA ASN A 51 13.49 1.89 15.32
C ASN A 51 12.40 2.15 16.35
N THR A 52 11.83 1.10 16.93
CA THR A 52 10.85 1.21 18.02
C THR A 52 11.43 1.81 19.30
N LYS A 53 12.74 2.08 19.33
CA LYS A 53 13.46 2.69 20.45
C LYS A 53 13.87 4.15 20.25
N SER A 54 13.90 4.66 19.01
CA SER A 54 14.21 6.08 18.77
C SER A 54 12.98 6.92 19.14
N ASP A 55 13.16 7.91 20.00
CA ASP A 55 12.10 8.77 20.57
C ASP A 55 11.00 8.02 21.33
N GLU A 56 11.35 7.05 22.19
CA GLU A 56 10.39 6.43 23.15
C GLU A 56 9.16 5.75 22.51
N GLY A 57 9.21 5.47 21.19
CA GLY A 57 8.09 4.92 20.42
C GLY A 57 7.17 5.97 19.79
N TRP A 58 7.43 7.27 19.95
CA TRP A 58 6.63 8.34 19.33
C TRP A 58 6.62 8.29 17.80
N ASN A 59 7.73 7.89 17.17
CA ASN A 59 7.80 7.79 15.70
C ASN A 59 6.84 6.71 15.16
N MET A 60 6.72 5.58 15.88
CA MET A 60 5.77 4.51 15.53
C MET A 60 4.32 5.00 15.68
N THR A 61 4.02 5.70 16.78
CA THR A 61 2.68 6.24 17.05
C THR A 61 2.28 7.29 16.00
N ALA A 62 3.20 8.20 15.66
CA ALA A 62 2.98 9.21 14.62
C ALA A 62 2.75 8.56 13.25
N PHE A 63 3.55 7.55 12.89
CA PHE A 63 3.37 6.82 11.64
C PHE A 63 2.00 6.13 11.55
N ILE A 64 1.59 5.39 12.59
CA ILE A 64 0.28 4.74 12.64
C ILE A 64 -0.85 5.77 12.52
N PHE A 65 -0.72 6.89 13.23
CA PHE A 65 -1.69 7.99 13.15
C PHE A 65 -1.81 8.55 11.72
N THR A 66 -0.69 8.76 11.03
CA THR A 66 -0.69 9.18 9.62
C THR A 66 -1.38 8.15 8.72
N VAL A 67 -1.09 6.86 8.89
CA VAL A 67 -1.74 5.79 8.11
C VAL A 67 -3.25 5.77 8.34
N ILE A 68 -3.71 5.94 9.58
CA ILE A 68 -5.14 6.01 9.91
C ILE A 68 -5.80 7.22 9.23
N ILE A 69 -5.18 8.41 9.30
CA ILE A 69 -5.71 9.60 8.62
C ILE A 69 -5.82 9.36 7.12
N ILE A 70 -4.77 8.81 6.49
CA ILE A 70 -4.79 8.52 5.05
C ILE A 70 -5.90 7.52 4.73
N ALA A 71 -6.08 6.47 5.53
CA ALA A 71 -7.14 5.49 5.33
C ALA A 71 -8.54 6.14 5.40
N ILE A 72 -8.79 6.97 6.42
CA ILE A 72 -10.06 7.69 6.58
C ILE A 72 -10.32 8.62 5.38
N LEU A 73 -9.32 9.39 4.97
CA LEU A 73 -9.48 10.35 3.86
C LEU A 73 -9.66 9.66 2.51
N VAL A 74 -8.87 8.62 2.21
CA VAL A 74 -8.94 7.90 0.93
C VAL A 74 -10.25 7.12 0.84
N VAL A 75 -10.57 6.31 1.85
CA VAL A 75 -11.82 5.52 1.84
C VAL A 75 -13.02 6.45 1.87
N GLY A 76 -13.00 7.48 2.74
CA GLY A 76 -14.07 8.47 2.85
C GLY A 76 -14.28 9.25 1.56
N SER A 77 -13.21 9.74 0.91
CA SER A 77 -13.34 10.47 -0.35
C SER A 77 -13.86 9.60 -1.49
N ILE A 78 -13.36 8.38 -1.64
CA ILE A 78 -13.87 7.43 -2.64
C ILE A 78 -15.35 7.15 -2.39
N TRP A 79 -15.74 6.91 -1.13
CA TRP A 79 -17.12 6.65 -0.75
C TRP A 79 -18.04 7.84 -1.04
N ILE A 80 -17.65 9.03 -0.58
CA ILE A 80 -18.43 10.26 -0.74
C ILE A 80 -18.61 10.55 -2.23
N MET A 81 -17.54 10.52 -3.02
CA MET A 81 -17.61 10.81 -4.45
C MET A 81 -18.43 9.76 -5.20
N TRP A 82 -18.30 8.48 -4.85
CA TRP A 82 -19.10 7.41 -5.45
C TRP A 82 -20.59 7.57 -5.13
N ASN A 83 -20.93 7.85 -3.87
CA ASN A 83 -22.30 8.10 -3.45
C ASN A 83 -22.88 9.37 -4.09
N LEU A 84 -22.13 10.47 -4.12
CA LEU A 84 -22.56 11.70 -4.79
C LEU A 84 -22.77 11.47 -6.28
N ASN A 85 -21.88 10.74 -6.96
CA ASN A 85 -22.03 10.43 -8.38
C ASN A 85 -23.30 9.60 -8.63
N TYR A 86 -23.55 8.57 -7.82
CA TYR A 86 -24.77 7.77 -7.91
C TYR A 86 -26.04 8.62 -7.71
N ASN A 87 -26.04 9.55 -6.75
CA ASN A 87 -27.21 10.38 -6.43
C ASN A 87 -27.37 11.62 -7.33
N MET A 88 -26.34 12.04 -8.07
CA MET A 88 -26.40 13.16 -9.02
C MET A 88 -26.64 12.72 -10.47
N MET A 89 -26.48 11.44 -10.78
CA MET A 89 -26.95 10.90 -12.05
C MET A 89 -28.48 10.87 -12.03
N VAL A 90 -29.08 11.57 -12.97
CA VAL A 90 -30.53 11.52 -13.19
C VAL A 90 -30.88 10.08 -13.56
N HIS A 91 -31.65 9.40 -12.72
CA HIS A 91 -32.34 8.16 -13.11
C HIS A 91 -33.34 8.45 -14.24
#